data_AF-A0A6A5AIG6-F1
#
_entry.id   AF-A0A6A5AIG6-F1
#
_cell.length_a   1.000
_cell.length_b   1.000
_cell.length_c   1.000
_cell.angle_alpha   90.00
_cell.angle_beta   90.00
_cell.angle_gamma   90.00
#
_symmetry.space_group_name_H-M   'P 1'
#
loop_
_entity.id
_entity.type
_entity.pdbx_description
1 polymer ?
#
loop_
_entity_poly.entity_id
_entity_poly.type
_entity_poly.pdbx_seq_one_letter_code
_entity_poly.pdbx_strand_id
1 'polypeptide(L)'
;MIGEVLDALLGRAAGTHERDASDAVTSLLFLACKSAHATQHMVQTMQTQLAAAATTGGGWRQHLVNLRLVTAIASQYRFSAESGLSFDQAMAMSATALDHSSVKVRSAAVDLLVQAVVVTTEQAGQTIYLLLVLASYRLLS
;
A
#
# COMPACT_ATOMS: atom_id res chain seq x y z
N MET A 1 -3.50 22.22 -4.65
CA MET A 1 -4.17 21.92 -5.93
C MET A 1 -4.19 20.43 -6.27
N ILE A 2 -3.08 19.75 -6.62
CA ILE A 2 -3.16 18.29 -6.94
C ILE A 2 -3.38 17.41 -5.69
N GLY A 3 -2.73 17.74 -4.57
CA GLY A 3 -2.92 17.03 -3.30
C GLY A 3 -4.37 17.04 -2.82
N GLU A 4 -5.03 18.20 -2.89
CA GLU A 4 -6.45 18.34 -2.52
C GLU A 4 -7.38 17.48 -3.36
N VAL A 5 -7.07 17.29 -4.66
CA VAL A 5 -7.84 16.41 -5.54
C VAL A 5 -7.65 14.94 -5.13
N LEU A 6 -6.41 14.54 -4.81
CA LEU A 6 -6.12 13.19 -4.32
C LEU A 6 -6.80 12.91 -2.99
N ASP A 7 -6.76 13.87 -2.06
CA ASP A 7 -7.41 13.75 -0.74
C ASP A 7 -8.94 13.67 -0.87
N ALA A 8 -9.54 14.47 -1.78
CA ALA A 8 -10.96 14.39 -2.08
C ALA A 8 -11.36 13.02 -2.69
N LEU A 9 -10.52 12.47 -3.57
CA LEU A 9 -10.73 11.13 -4.13
C LEU A 9 -10.57 10.04 -3.05
N LEU A 10 -9.59 10.15 -2.16
CA LEU A 10 -9.41 9.23 -1.04
C LEU A 10 -10.60 9.24 -0.08
N GLY A 11 -11.16 10.42 0.20
CA GLY A 11 -12.39 10.55 0.99
C GLY A 11 -13.61 9.96 0.27
N ARG A 12 -13.73 10.18 -1.04
CA ARG A 12 -14.82 9.60 -1.85
C ARG A 12 -14.75 8.09 -1.96
N ALA A 13 -13.54 7.53 -2.06
CA ALA A 13 -13.29 6.10 -2.08
C ALA A 13 -13.80 5.39 -0.80
N ALA A 14 -13.84 6.10 0.33
CA ALA A 14 -14.40 5.62 1.60
C ALA A 14 -15.91 5.93 1.80
N GLY A 15 -16.55 6.49 0.77
CA GLY A 15 -17.96 6.87 0.80
C GLY A 15 -18.92 5.68 0.93
N THR A 16 -20.17 5.98 1.27
CA THR A 16 -21.25 4.97 1.36
C THR A 16 -21.89 4.64 0.01
N HIS A 17 -21.65 5.46 -1.01
CA HIS A 17 -22.18 5.28 -2.36
C HIS A 17 -21.23 4.38 -3.17
N GLU A 18 -21.59 3.11 -3.33
CA GLU A 18 -20.69 2.07 -3.84
C GLU A 18 -20.12 2.37 -5.23
N ARG A 19 -20.94 2.93 -6.12
CA ARG A 19 -20.51 3.29 -7.48
C ARG A 19 -19.43 4.37 -7.45
N ASP A 20 -19.72 5.49 -6.80
CA ASP A 20 -18.81 6.63 -6.71
C ASP A 20 -17.51 6.27 -5.98
N ALA A 21 -17.62 5.42 -4.94
CA ALA A 21 -16.47 4.89 -4.23
C ALA A 21 -15.60 4.00 -5.13
N SER A 22 -16.23 3.11 -5.91
CA SER A 22 -15.54 2.23 -6.87
C SER A 22 -14.83 3.03 -7.97
N ASP A 23 -15.47 4.06 -8.52
CA ASP A 23 -14.88 4.92 -9.55
C ASP A 23 -13.69 5.72 -8.99
N ALA A 24 -13.80 6.18 -7.74
CA ALA A 24 -12.71 6.86 -7.05
C ALA A 24 -11.52 5.91 -6.79
N VAL A 25 -11.75 4.69 -6.30
CA VAL A 25 -10.70 3.67 -6.11
C VAL A 25 -10.01 3.36 -7.44
N THR A 26 -10.78 3.17 -8.51
CA THR A 26 -10.23 2.88 -9.84
C THR A 26 -9.36 4.02 -10.35
N SER A 27 -9.81 5.26 -10.16
CA SER A 27 -9.03 6.46 -10.53
C SER A 27 -7.74 6.57 -9.73
N LEU A 28 -7.78 6.31 -8.42
CA LEU A 28 -6.61 6.32 -7.54
C LEU A 28 -5.60 5.23 -7.92
N LEU A 29 -6.05 4.01 -8.22
CA LEU A 29 -5.18 2.93 -8.69
C LEU A 29 -4.55 3.29 -10.04
N PHE A 30 -5.32 3.85 -10.97
CA PHE A 30 -4.77 4.31 -12.25
C PHE A 30 -3.69 5.38 -12.07
N LEU A 31 -3.93 6.37 -11.20
CA LEU A 31 -2.95 7.40 -10.87
C LEU A 31 -1.70 6.82 -10.22
N ALA A 32 -1.89 5.88 -9.29
CA ALA A 32 -0.80 5.18 -8.64
C ALA A 32 0.09 4.47 -9.68
N CYS A 33 -0.48 3.91 -10.75
CA CYS A 33 0.28 3.29 -11.82
C CYS A 33 1.04 4.26 -12.74
N LYS A 34 0.67 5.54 -12.75
CA LYS A 34 1.11 6.51 -13.77
C LYS A 34 2.01 7.60 -13.24
N SER A 35 1.99 7.87 -11.93
CA SER A 35 2.73 8.97 -11.34
C SER A 35 3.27 8.60 -9.96
N ALA A 36 4.59 8.42 -9.87
CA ALA A 36 5.28 8.20 -8.61
C ALA A 36 4.99 9.32 -7.59
N HIS A 37 4.95 10.58 -8.04
CA HIS A 37 4.65 11.72 -7.17
C HIS A 37 3.24 11.66 -6.57
N ALA A 38 2.24 11.27 -7.38
CA ALA A 38 0.88 11.07 -6.87
C ALA A 38 0.81 9.90 -5.88
N THR A 39 1.49 8.79 -6.20
CA THR A 39 1.60 7.62 -5.32
C THR A 39 2.20 7.98 -3.97
N GLN A 40 3.32 8.72 -3.95
CA GLN A 40 3.97 9.16 -2.73
C GLN A 40 3.06 10.04 -1.87
N HIS A 41 2.37 11.00 -2.48
CA HIS A 41 1.40 11.83 -1.76
C HIS A 41 0.26 10.98 -1.18
N MET A 42 -0.30 10.06 -1.97
CA MET A 42 -1.34 9.15 -1.50
C MET A 42 -0.88 8.29 -0.33
N VAL A 43 0.32 7.71 -0.40
CA VAL A 43 0.89 6.89 0.69
C VAL A 43 1.07 7.72 1.95
N GLN A 44 1.60 8.94 1.83
CA GLN A 44 1.76 9.85 2.97
C GLN A 44 0.40 10.20 3.61
N THR A 45 -0.60 10.58 2.81
CA THR A 45 -1.96 10.85 3.32
C THR A 45 -2.52 9.62 4.03
N MET A 46 -2.45 8.43 3.41
CA MET A 46 -2.98 7.20 4.00
C MET A 46 -2.29 6.85 5.32
N GLN A 47 -0.97 7.02 5.44
CA GLN A 47 -0.23 6.82 6.68
C GLN A 47 -0.73 7.75 7.80
N THR A 48 -0.88 9.04 7.51
CA THR A 48 -1.40 10.00 8.50
C THR A 48 -2.83 9.66 8.94
N GLN A 49 -3.68 9.23 8.00
CA GLN A 49 -5.06 8.84 8.27
C GLN A 49 -5.16 7.55 9.10
N LEU A 50 -4.32 6.54 8.84
CA LEU A 50 -4.29 5.33 9.66
C LEU A 50 -3.80 5.62 11.08
N ALA A 51 -2.76 6.43 11.22
CA ALA A 51 -2.26 6.85 12.54
C ALA A 51 -3.30 7.67 13.32
N ALA A 52 -4.01 8.58 12.65
CA ALA A 52 -5.09 9.35 13.26
C ALA A 52 -6.31 8.48 13.61
N ALA A 53 -6.61 7.45 12.82
CA ALA A 53 -7.75 6.56 13.08
C ALA A 53 -7.58 5.79 14.40
N ALA A 54 -6.35 5.47 14.81
CA ALA A 54 -6.05 4.85 16.09
C ALA A 54 -6.42 5.72 17.30
N THR A 55 -6.50 7.05 17.13
CA THR A 55 -6.77 8.01 18.21
C THR A 55 -8.17 8.61 18.17
N THR A 56 -8.74 8.78 16.98
CA THR A 56 -10.01 9.51 16.77
C THR A 56 -11.21 8.63 16.45
N GLY A 57 -11.03 7.29 16.39
CA GLY A 57 -12.10 6.39 16.00
C GLY A 57 -12.56 6.63 14.56
N GLY A 58 -11.61 6.92 13.66
CA GLY A 58 -11.87 7.18 12.25
C GLY A 58 -12.75 6.10 11.61
N GLY A 59 -13.59 6.50 10.65
CA GLY A 59 -14.54 5.58 10.02
C GLY A 59 -13.85 4.36 9.42
N TRP A 60 -14.26 3.15 9.85
CA TRP A 60 -13.67 1.87 9.43
C TRP A 60 -13.55 1.70 7.90
N ARG A 61 -14.40 2.39 7.12
CA ARG A 61 -14.34 2.42 5.65
C ARG A 61 -13.07 3.07 5.13
N GLN A 62 -12.66 4.19 5.72
CA GLN A 62 -11.41 4.87 5.34
C GLN A 62 -10.21 3.95 5.61
N HIS A 63 -10.21 3.33 6.79
CA HIS A 63 -9.16 2.40 7.18
C HIS A 63 -9.06 1.20 6.21
N LEU A 64 -10.21 0.63 5.84
CA LEU A 64 -10.29 -0.46 4.86
C LEU A 64 -9.76 -0.05 3.48
N VAL A 65 -10.20 1.10 2.97
CA VAL A 65 -9.81 1.59 1.63
C VAL A 65 -8.32 1.87 1.58
N ASN A 66 -7.79 2.53 2.61
CA ASN A 66 -6.38 2.85 2.69
C ASN A 66 -5.52 1.57 2.69
N LEU A 67 -5.89 0.55 3.49
CA LEU A 67 -5.20 -0.74 3.47
C LEU A 67 -5.22 -1.39 2.08
N ARG A 68 -6.37 -1.40 1.40
CA ARG A 68 -6.48 -1.99 0.06
C ARG A 68 -5.63 -1.27 -0.98
N LEU A 69 -5.62 0.06 -0.96
CA LEU A 69 -4.80 0.86 -1.86
C LEU A 69 -3.31 0.65 -1.58
N VAL A 70 -2.91 0.60 -0.31
CA VAL A 70 -1.53 0.30 0.10
C VAL A 70 -1.12 -1.10 -0.34
N THR A 71 -1.98 -2.11 -0.22
CA THR A 71 -1.71 -3.47 -0.73
C THR A 71 -1.48 -3.46 -2.24
N ALA A 72 -2.31 -2.74 -2.99
CA ALA A 72 -2.14 -2.62 -4.44
C ALA A 72 -0.83 -1.92 -4.82
N ILE A 73 -0.49 -0.83 -4.13
CA ILE A 73 0.78 -0.10 -4.33
C ILE A 73 1.97 -0.99 -3.98
N ALA A 74 1.92 -1.73 -2.86
CA ALA A 74 2.96 -2.67 -2.47
C ALA A 74 3.17 -3.77 -3.53
N SER A 75 2.09 -4.30 -4.09
CA SER A 75 2.14 -5.30 -5.17
C SER A 75 2.78 -4.73 -6.43
N GLN A 76 2.38 -3.53 -6.83
CA GLN A 76 2.85 -2.89 -8.06
C GLN A 76 4.30 -2.42 -7.98
N TYR A 77 4.64 -1.70 -6.92
CA TYR A 77 5.94 -1.05 -6.78
C TYR A 77 6.96 -1.91 -6.03
N ARG A 78 6.54 -3.02 -5.43
CA ARG A 78 7.40 -3.94 -4.69
C ARG A 78 8.28 -3.22 -3.66
N PHE A 79 7.70 -2.28 -2.91
CA PHE A 79 8.40 -1.41 -1.95
C PHE A 79 9.57 -0.59 -2.51
N SER A 80 9.57 -0.30 -3.82
CA SER A 80 10.48 0.66 -4.42
C SER A 80 10.30 2.04 -3.79
N ALA A 81 11.40 2.79 -3.65
CA ALA A 81 11.42 4.15 -3.11
C ALA A 81 10.48 5.11 -3.87
N GLU A 82 10.21 4.85 -5.15
CA GLU A 82 9.26 5.62 -5.96
C GLU A 82 7.84 5.59 -5.43
N SER A 83 7.45 4.53 -4.72
CA SER A 83 6.10 4.44 -4.13
C SER A 83 5.95 5.28 -2.87
N GLY A 84 7.06 5.63 -2.19
CA GLY A 84 7.03 6.20 -0.85
C GLY A 84 6.57 5.24 0.25
N LEU A 85 6.33 3.96 -0.09
CA LEU A 85 5.93 2.91 0.85
C LEU A 85 7.10 1.96 1.11
N SER A 86 7.60 1.95 2.35
CA SER A 86 8.56 0.95 2.79
C SER A 86 7.87 -0.30 3.35
N PHE A 87 8.61 -1.42 3.35
CA PHE A 87 8.15 -2.66 3.97
C PHE A 87 7.80 -2.47 5.45
N ASP A 88 8.67 -1.80 6.22
CA ASP A 88 8.45 -1.58 7.66
C ASP A 88 7.18 -0.78 7.93
N GLN A 89 6.90 0.22 7.09
CA GLN A 89 5.66 0.99 7.18
C GLN A 89 4.44 0.11 6.88
N ALA A 90 4.47 -0.71 5.82
CA ALA A 90 3.37 -1.61 5.49
C ALA A 90 3.11 -2.64 6.61
N MET A 91 4.18 -3.15 7.24
CA MET A 91 4.09 -4.04 8.40
C MET A 91 3.51 -3.33 9.63
N ALA A 92 3.95 -2.11 9.94
CA ALA A 92 3.40 -1.34 11.05
C ALA A 92 1.91 -1.03 10.85
N MET A 93 1.53 -0.58 9.65
CA MET A 93 0.15 -0.27 9.29
C MET A 93 -0.75 -1.50 9.43
N SER A 94 -0.34 -2.65 8.90
CA SER A 94 -1.12 -3.88 9.03
C SER A 94 -1.20 -4.38 10.46
N ALA A 95 -0.10 -4.34 11.24
CA ALA A 95 -0.11 -4.73 12.64
C ALA A 95 -1.13 -3.93 13.47
N THR A 96 -1.19 -2.60 13.27
CA THR A 96 -2.18 -1.75 13.98
C THR A 96 -3.63 -2.06 13.58
N ALA A 97 -3.86 -2.58 12.38
CA ALA A 97 -5.19 -2.87 11.87
C ALA A 97 -5.70 -4.29 12.20
N LEU A 98 -4.82 -5.19 12.65
CA LEU A 98 -5.18 -6.55 13.04
C LEU A 98 -6.16 -6.60 14.21
N ASP A 99 -6.09 -5.66 15.13
CA ASP A 99 -6.98 -5.60 16.31
C ASP A 99 -8.20 -4.70 16.10
N HIS A 100 -8.46 -4.24 14.88
CA HIS A 100 -9.58 -3.37 14.60
C HIS A 100 -10.92 -4.10 14.84
N SER A 101 -11.90 -3.41 15.41
CA SER A 101 -13.26 -3.91 15.66
C SER A 101 -13.99 -4.47 14.42
N SER A 102 -13.64 -4.03 13.20
CA SER A 102 -14.28 -4.44 11.96
C SER A 102 -13.56 -5.62 11.33
N VAL A 103 -14.27 -6.73 11.10
CA VAL A 103 -13.74 -7.93 10.42
C VAL A 103 -13.15 -7.56 9.05
N LYS A 104 -13.79 -6.66 8.30
CA LYS A 104 -13.34 -6.25 6.97
C LYS A 104 -11.97 -5.59 7.01
N VAL A 105 -11.71 -4.76 8.02
CA VAL A 105 -10.42 -4.09 8.22
C VAL A 105 -9.36 -5.11 8.60
N ARG A 106 -9.67 -6.04 9.52
CA ARG A 106 -8.74 -7.12 9.89
C ARG A 106 -8.37 -8.01 8.71
N SER A 107 -9.34 -8.39 7.87
CA SER A 107 -9.07 -9.16 6.66
C SER A 107 -8.14 -8.41 5.70
N ALA A 108 -8.38 -7.12 5.45
CA ALA A 108 -7.50 -6.32 4.59
C ALA A 108 -6.09 -6.13 5.18
N ALA A 109 -5.96 -6.11 6.52
CA ALA A 109 -4.67 -6.08 7.19
C ALA A 109 -3.87 -7.37 6.96
N VAL A 110 -4.54 -8.53 7.02
CA VAL A 110 -3.95 -9.83 6.68
C VAL A 110 -3.52 -9.86 5.21
N ASP A 111 -4.34 -9.36 4.29
CA ASP A 111 -3.99 -9.29 2.87
C ASP A 111 -2.72 -8.47 2.63
N LEU A 112 -2.58 -7.32 3.31
CA LEU A 112 -1.36 -6.49 3.25
C LEU A 112 -0.14 -7.23 3.81
N LEU A 113 -0.27 -7.93 4.94
CA LEU A 113 0.81 -8.73 5.53
C LEU A 113 1.29 -9.81 4.56
N VAL A 114 0.35 -10.59 4.01
CA VAL A 114 0.66 -11.66 3.06
C VAL A 114 1.36 -11.08 1.83
N GLN A 115 0.83 -9.99 1.28
CA GLN A 115 1.43 -9.34 0.12
C GLN A 115 2.85 -8.84 0.41
N ALA A 116 3.07 -8.25 1.59
CA ALA A 116 4.39 -7.77 1.98
C ALA A 116 5.42 -8.91 2.10
N VAL A 117 5.02 -10.05 2.68
CA VAL A 117 5.85 -11.24 2.78
C VAL A 117 6.15 -11.83 1.39
N VAL A 118 5.15 -11.93 0.51
CA VAL A 118 5.35 -12.43 -0.86
C VAL A 118 6.33 -11.55 -1.63
N VAL A 119 6.16 -10.23 -1.62
CA VAL A 119 7.05 -9.31 -2.34
C VAL A 119 8.48 -9.42 -1.84
N THR A 120 8.70 -9.42 -0.52
CA THR A 120 10.05 -9.48 0.06
C THR A 120 10.74 -10.81 -0.19
N THR A 121 10.01 -11.93 -0.11
CA THR A 121 10.56 -13.26 -0.42
C THR A 121 10.93 -13.41 -1.90
N GLU A 122 10.12 -12.87 -2.82
CA GLU A 122 10.45 -12.83 -4.25
C GLU A 122 11.73 -12.01 -4.53
N GLN A 123 11.88 -10.85 -3.88
CA GLN A 123 13.07 -9.99 -4.01
C GLN A 123 14.33 -10.65 -3.45
N ALA A 124 14.22 -11.35 -2.31
CA ALA A 124 15.32 -12.11 -1.75
C ALA A 124 15.77 -13.23 -2.70
N GLY A 125 14.82 -13.96 -3.30
CA GLY A 125 15.11 -14.98 -4.30
C GLY A 125 15.88 -14.43 -5.50
N GLN A 126 15.43 -13.31 -6.08
CA GLN A 126 16.12 -12.66 -7.21
C GLN A 126 17.56 -12.26 -6.88
N THR A 127 17.80 -11.76 -5.66
CA THR A 127 19.13 -11.34 -5.21
C THR A 127 20.10 -12.51 -5.12
N ILE A 128 19.63 -13.67 -4.60
CA ILE A 128 20.43 -14.89 -4.51
C ILE A 128 20.80 -15.40 -5.91
N TYR A 129 19.85 -15.42 -6.84
CA TYR A 129 20.12 -15.81 -8.23
C TYR A 129 21.15 -14.90 -8.89
N LEU A 130 21.06 -13.58 -8.71
CA LEU A 130 22.02 -12.64 -9.29
C LEU A 130 23.44 -12.86 -8.73
N LEU A 131 23.57 -13.09 -7.42
CA LEU A 131 24.85 -13.39 -6.78
C LEU A 131 25.47 -14.70 -7.29
N LEU A 132 24.66 -15.74 -7.49
CA LEU A 132 25.12 -17.01 -8.05
C LEU A 132 25.58 -16.86 -9.50
N VAL A 133 24.85 -16.09 -10.31
CA VAL A 133 25.23 -15.79 -11.69
C VAL A 133 26.55 -15.01 -11.72
N LEU A 134 26.68 -13.95 -10.92
CA LEU A 134 27.90 -13.15 -10.82
C LEU A 134 29.11 -13.96 -10.30
N ALA A 135 28.89 -14.86 -9.34
CA ALA A 135 29.92 -15.78 -8.87
C ALA A 135 30.36 -16.76 -9.95
N SER A 136 29.43 -17.25 -10.78
CA SER A 136 29.72 -18.13 -11.90
C SER A 136 30.53 -17.43 -12.99
N TYR A 137 30.21 -16.15 -13.29
CA TYR A 137 30.97 -15.35 -14.26
C TYR A 137 32.39 -15.03 -13.79
N ARG A 138 32.63 -14.84 -12.49
CA ARG A 138 33.98 -14.61 -11.93
C ARG A 138 34.86 -15.86 -11.90
N LEU A 139 34.28 -17.06 -11.92
CA LEU A 139 35.03 -18.33 -11.97
C LEU A 139 35.46 -18.72 -13.39
N LEU A 140 34.93 -18.03 -14.40
CA LEU A 140 35.20 -18.28 -15.83
C LEU A 140 36.15 -17.25 -16.47
N SER A 141 36.63 -16.25 -15.71
CA SER A 141 37.66 -15.27 -16.13
C SER A 141 38.97 -15.48 -15.39
#